data_AF-A0A846PYT5-F1
#
_entry.id   AF-A0A846PYT5-F1
#
_cell.length_a   1.000
_cell.length_b   1.000
_cell.length_c   1.000
_cell.angle_alpha   90.00
_cell.angle_beta   90.00
_cell.angle_gamma   90.00
#
_symmetry.space_group_name_H-M   'P 1'
#
loop_
_entity.id
_entity.type
_entity.pdbx_description
1 polymer ?
#
loop_
_entity_poly.entity_id
_entity_poly.type
_entity_poly.pdbx_seq_one_letter_code
_entity_poly.pdbx_strand_id
1 'polypeptide(L)'
;MHVVEVLLVIMLVFLVFVQFSSIPRISTEWSDVKIKLAGSDMISSLELQGVDWFNESEVRDKFNKTLPLNIIYNLRLENIMKPKITVGCFCDEDEFDELVSILSPGWFLINEENVTFEMVKVGNISEIFNLDFDVSFFPEYINLESQETPLRNFLRYDKGIVEMFDFENTDYIQENLFGLRFSTLTSNSNPIPFSGESKAVDNEVYTIKKYFHHIPIFQESFENLDQWRTNSGNPVIVEFGDGNSVKLQGTDCGTTNTWIYTNYNQFYEGEIDLDVYIEDGIFYLNFRLNPATSESYLASFSTNSSMGYDSFYRQTGSGINPIGQNTNHLTSGNEWHHMKIRVDGSSFELYNDGELVADVPSDNTYNSPGSIGMFHQCGEVYADNVRTTFKRDHGFQDFLSSSENVTQLNDDQEKILLVQDSGVSASAINYHVQNGKGRTAWLSGGGDTDTEEQKILIKSLIVWAAGDTHDVLRGEISRPVLIPFYKTYSKDMLQEVRIVLSMGYLY
;
A
#
# COMPACT_ATOMS: atom_id res chain seq x y z
N MET A 1 -40.92 -71.20 11.49
CA MET A 1 -40.72 -70.50 10.20
C MET A 1 -41.26 -69.07 10.24
N HIS A 2 -42.53 -68.86 10.63
CA HIS A 2 -43.16 -67.53 10.64
C HIS A 2 -42.48 -66.44 11.49
N VAL A 3 -41.86 -66.78 12.63
CA VAL A 3 -41.19 -65.78 13.49
C VAL A 3 -39.95 -65.18 12.81
N VAL A 4 -39.21 -65.98 12.05
CA VAL A 4 -38.00 -65.53 11.33
C VAL A 4 -38.39 -64.61 10.17
N GLU A 5 -39.51 -64.90 9.51
CA GLU A 5 -40.07 -64.10 8.42
C GLU A 5 -40.54 -62.72 8.92
N VAL A 6 -41.22 -62.67 10.07
CA VAL A 6 -41.64 -61.41 10.69
C VAL A 6 -40.43 -60.57 11.12
N LEU A 7 -39.39 -61.18 11.69
CA LEU A 7 -38.16 -60.47 12.04
C LEU A 7 -37.43 -59.90 10.82
N LEU A 8 -37.37 -60.65 9.72
CA LEU A 8 -36.78 -60.19 8.46
C LEU A 8 -37.56 -59.02 7.86
N VAL A 9 -38.89 -59.07 7.87
CA VAL A 9 -39.73 -57.96 7.38
C VAL A 9 -39.55 -56.71 8.24
N ILE A 10 -39.49 -56.85 9.57
CA ILE A 10 -39.25 -55.71 10.47
C ILE A 10 -37.86 -55.11 10.24
N MET A 11 -36.82 -55.93 10.09
CA MET A 11 -35.48 -55.45 9.77
C MET A 11 -35.45 -54.71 8.43
N LEU A 12 -36.10 -55.24 7.40
CA LEU A 12 -36.12 -54.64 6.07
C LEU A 12 -36.88 -53.30 6.07
N VAL A 13 -38.01 -53.23 6.76
CA VAL A 13 -38.77 -51.98 6.94
C VAL A 13 -37.97 -50.95 7.72
N PHE A 14 -37.26 -51.36 8.78
CA PHE A 14 -36.40 -50.47 9.55
C PHE A 14 -35.22 -49.96 8.72
N LEU A 15 -34.60 -50.82 7.90
CA LEU A 15 -33.48 -50.44 7.03
C LEU A 15 -33.92 -49.45 5.96
N VAL A 16 -35.10 -49.66 5.35
CA VAL A 16 -35.73 -48.71 4.42
C VAL A 16 -36.04 -47.40 5.14
N PHE A 17 -36.64 -47.44 6.33
CA PHE A 17 -36.95 -46.22 7.08
C PHE A 17 -35.69 -45.42 7.45
N VAL A 18 -34.63 -46.10 7.91
CA VAL A 18 -33.33 -45.48 8.18
C VAL A 18 -32.77 -44.87 6.90
N GLN A 19 -32.76 -45.60 5.78
CA GLN A 19 -32.25 -45.12 4.50
C GLN A 19 -33.02 -43.89 3.97
N PHE A 20 -34.35 -43.87 4.10
CA PHE A 20 -35.17 -42.72 3.68
C PHE A 20 -35.14 -41.55 4.68
N SER A 21 -34.96 -41.81 5.98
CA SER A 21 -34.78 -40.77 7.00
C SER A 21 -33.39 -40.13 6.98
N SER A 22 -32.41 -40.83 6.39
CA SER A 22 -31.04 -40.33 6.15
C SER A 22 -30.85 -39.76 4.74
N ILE A 23 -31.90 -39.73 3.89
CA ILE A 23 -31.91 -38.83 2.73
C ILE A 23 -31.84 -37.41 3.31
N PRO A 24 -30.76 -36.65 3.03
CA PRO A 24 -30.64 -35.29 3.53
C PRO A 24 -31.91 -34.53 3.17
N ARG A 25 -32.52 -33.83 4.13
CA ARG A 25 -33.75 -33.07 3.91
C ARG A 25 -33.46 -32.01 2.85
N ILE A 26 -33.77 -32.33 1.61
CA ILE A 26 -33.59 -31.49 0.43
C ILE A 26 -34.20 -30.08 0.65
N SER A 27 -35.25 -29.95 1.48
CA SER A 27 -35.91 -28.67 1.75
C SER A 27 -35.09 -27.65 2.53
N THR A 28 -34.10 -28.05 3.34
CA THR A 28 -33.31 -27.10 4.15
C THR A 28 -32.15 -26.49 3.39
N GLU A 29 -31.72 -27.07 2.25
CA GLU A 29 -30.63 -26.52 1.44
C GLU A 29 -31.12 -25.66 0.27
N TRP A 30 -32.39 -25.81 -0.15
CA TRP A 30 -32.94 -25.01 -1.25
C TRP A 30 -32.98 -23.51 -0.96
N SER A 31 -33.22 -23.11 0.29
CA SER A 31 -33.14 -21.70 0.70
C SER A 31 -31.74 -21.15 0.47
N ASP A 32 -30.73 -21.93 0.84
CA ASP A 32 -29.34 -21.51 0.83
C ASP A 32 -28.81 -21.47 -0.61
N VAL A 33 -29.16 -22.48 -1.42
CA VAL A 33 -28.87 -22.52 -2.86
C VAL A 33 -29.53 -21.34 -3.58
N LYS A 34 -30.78 -21.02 -3.25
CA LYS A 34 -31.48 -19.87 -3.84
C LYS A 34 -30.82 -18.54 -3.48
N ILE A 35 -30.47 -18.34 -2.21
CA ILE A 35 -29.73 -17.14 -1.76
C ILE A 35 -28.38 -17.07 -2.47
N LYS A 36 -27.64 -18.19 -2.54
CA LYS A 36 -26.33 -18.25 -3.17
C LYS A 36 -26.37 -17.84 -4.64
N LEU A 37 -27.31 -18.41 -5.41
CA LEU A 37 -27.50 -18.05 -6.81
C LEU A 37 -27.88 -16.58 -6.96
N ALA A 38 -28.85 -16.10 -6.18
CA ALA A 38 -29.29 -14.71 -6.25
C ALA A 38 -28.17 -13.72 -5.91
N GLY A 39 -27.37 -13.99 -4.87
CA GLY A 39 -26.25 -13.14 -4.51
C GLY A 39 -25.08 -13.21 -5.50
N SER A 40 -24.79 -14.38 -6.08
CA SER A 40 -23.79 -14.50 -7.17
C SER A 40 -24.21 -13.68 -8.40
N ASP A 41 -25.44 -13.85 -8.88
CA ASP A 41 -25.96 -13.11 -10.04
C ASP A 41 -25.96 -11.60 -9.77
N MET A 42 -26.30 -11.19 -8.53
CA MET A 42 -26.24 -9.80 -8.11
C MET A 42 -24.82 -9.23 -8.14
N ILE A 43 -23.86 -9.89 -7.47
CA ILE A 43 -22.47 -9.39 -7.43
C ILE A 43 -21.91 -9.26 -8.84
N SER A 44 -22.10 -10.26 -9.70
CA SER A 44 -21.65 -10.19 -11.10
C SER A 44 -22.32 -9.07 -11.87
N SER A 45 -23.63 -8.82 -11.64
CA SER A 45 -24.34 -7.72 -12.30
C SER A 45 -23.87 -6.34 -11.84
N LEU A 46 -23.49 -6.20 -10.58
CA LEU A 46 -22.98 -4.95 -10.01
C LEU A 46 -21.54 -4.68 -10.44
N GLU A 47 -20.70 -5.71 -10.53
CA GLU A 47 -19.36 -5.58 -11.10
C GLU A 47 -19.41 -5.09 -12.55
N LEU A 48 -20.31 -5.63 -13.37
CA LEU A 48 -20.51 -5.16 -14.75
C LEU A 48 -20.99 -3.70 -14.85
N GLN A 49 -21.52 -3.14 -13.76
CA GLN A 49 -21.89 -1.72 -13.67
C GLN A 49 -20.75 -0.83 -13.18
N GLY A 50 -19.59 -1.40 -12.83
CA GLY A 50 -18.46 -0.65 -12.28
C GLY A 50 -18.73 -0.10 -10.89
N VAL A 51 -19.47 -0.85 -10.05
CA VAL A 51 -19.69 -0.44 -8.64
C VAL A 51 -18.36 -0.34 -7.91
N ASP A 52 -18.19 0.76 -7.19
CA ASP A 52 -17.12 0.91 -6.20
C ASP A 52 -17.49 0.11 -4.95
N TRP A 53 -16.74 -0.97 -4.69
CA TRP A 53 -16.98 -1.86 -3.56
C TRP A 53 -16.52 -1.29 -2.22
N PHE A 54 -15.72 -0.21 -2.22
CA PHE A 54 -15.28 0.49 -1.02
C PHE A 54 -16.29 1.56 -0.59
N ASN A 55 -17.14 2.03 -1.51
CA ASN A 55 -18.20 2.99 -1.22
C ASN A 55 -19.42 2.33 -0.57
N GLU A 56 -19.47 2.35 0.76
CA GLU A 56 -20.59 1.81 1.55
C GLU A 56 -21.96 2.29 1.07
N SER A 57 -22.10 3.59 0.76
CA SER A 57 -23.38 4.19 0.40
C SER A 57 -23.85 3.70 -0.97
N GLU A 58 -22.94 3.65 -1.96
CA GLU A 58 -23.26 3.13 -3.28
C GLU A 58 -23.67 1.65 -3.21
N VAL A 59 -22.84 0.82 -2.56
CA VAL A 59 -23.10 -0.62 -2.43
C VAL A 59 -24.43 -0.86 -1.74
N ARG A 60 -24.70 -0.16 -0.62
CA ARG A 60 -25.97 -0.27 0.13
C ARG A 60 -27.16 0.09 -0.74
N ASP A 61 -27.08 1.19 -1.48
CA ASP A 61 -28.15 1.64 -2.37
C ASP A 61 -28.42 0.64 -3.49
N LYS A 62 -27.37 0.08 -4.10
CA LYS A 62 -27.49 -0.94 -5.15
C LYS A 62 -28.08 -2.25 -4.61
N PHE A 63 -27.65 -2.70 -3.44
CA PHE A 63 -28.17 -3.90 -2.79
C PHE A 63 -29.65 -3.72 -2.40
N ASN A 64 -30.02 -2.60 -1.80
CA ASN A 64 -31.41 -2.30 -1.42
C ASN A 64 -32.37 -2.23 -2.61
N LYS A 65 -31.89 -1.78 -3.78
CA LYS A 65 -32.69 -1.75 -5.02
C LYS A 65 -32.86 -3.14 -5.65
N THR A 66 -31.93 -4.05 -5.41
CA THR A 66 -31.88 -5.36 -6.08
C THR A 66 -32.46 -6.49 -5.22
N LEU A 67 -32.21 -6.47 -3.91
CA LEU A 67 -32.58 -7.55 -3.00
C LEU A 67 -34.01 -7.42 -2.46
N PRO A 68 -34.74 -8.53 -2.31
CA PRO A 68 -35.99 -8.58 -1.58
C PRO A 68 -35.85 -8.10 -0.12
N LEU A 69 -36.89 -7.42 0.40
CA LEU A 69 -36.91 -6.87 1.77
C LEU A 69 -36.75 -7.92 2.89
N ASN A 70 -36.96 -9.21 2.61
CA ASN A 70 -36.82 -10.29 3.59
C ASN A 70 -35.41 -10.89 3.66
N ILE A 71 -34.45 -10.33 2.92
CA ILE A 71 -33.04 -10.74 2.93
C ILE A 71 -32.23 -9.72 3.71
N ILE A 72 -31.49 -10.20 4.71
CA ILE A 72 -30.41 -9.46 5.36
C ILE A 72 -29.08 -9.82 4.71
N TYR A 73 -28.19 -8.85 4.66
CA TYR A 73 -26.88 -9.01 4.03
C TYR A 73 -25.81 -8.26 4.82
N ASN A 74 -24.58 -8.72 4.68
CA ASN A 74 -23.37 -8.01 5.06
C ASN A 74 -22.35 -8.16 3.92
N LEU A 75 -21.42 -7.23 3.82
CA LEU A 75 -20.37 -7.26 2.81
C LEU A 75 -19.05 -6.96 3.49
N ARG A 76 -18.08 -7.85 3.28
CA ARG A 76 -16.70 -7.62 3.69
C ARG A 76 -15.77 -7.83 2.51
N LEU A 77 -14.72 -7.03 2.48
CA LEU A 77 -13.59 -7.20 1.58
C LEU A 77 -12.49 -7.87 2.38
N GLU A 78 -11.97 -8.98 1.87
CA GLU A 78 -10.79 -9.66 2.38
C GLU A 78 -9.65 -9.43 1.40
N ASN A 79 -8.41 -9.55 1.87
CA ASN A 79 -7.22 -9.28 1.09
C ASN A 79 -7.28 -7.86 0.51
N ILE A 80 -7.37 -6.83 1.36
CA ILE A 80 -7.26 -5.44 0.93
C ILE A 80 -6.40 -4.59 1.86
N MET A 81 -5.84 -3.50 1.33
CA MET A 81 -5.43 -2.37 2.15
C MET A 81 -6.69 -1.64 2.63
N LYS A 82 -6.84 -1.43 3.94
CA LYS A 82 -8.00 -0.71 4.50
C LYS A 82 -7.99 0.75 3.99
N PRO A 83 -9.11 1.28 3.47
CA PRO A 83 -9.19 2.66 2.98
C PRO A 83 -9.09 3.70 4.11
N LYS A 84 -9.41 3.29 5.34
CA LYS A 84 -9.25 4.10 6.54
C LYS A 84 -8.63 3.24 7.63
N ILE A 85 -7.50 3.69 8.16
CA ILE A 85 -6.75 3.01 9.23
C ILE A 85 -6.76 3.90 10.46
N THR A 86 -7.35 3.41 11.55
CA THR A 86 -7.31 4.10 12.85
C THR A 86 -6.08 3.65 13.66
N VAL A 87 -5.22 4.60 14.02
CA VAL A 87 -3.98 4.35 14.76
C VAL A 87 -4.10 4.96 16.15
N GLY A 88 -4.10 4.11 17.18
CA GLY A 88 -3.94 4.55 18.56
C GLY A 88 -2.45 4.65 18.89
N CYS A 89 -1.99 5.81 19.36
CA CYS A 89 -0.60 6.02 19.80
C CYS A 89 -0.57 6.21 21.32
N PHE A 90 0.15 5.35 22.04
CA PHE A 90 0.47 5.59 23.44
C PHE A 90 1.86 6.21 23.50
N CYS A 91 1.88 7.54 23.56
CA CYS A 91 3.07 8.35 23.33
C CYS A 91 2.90 9.72 24.00
N ASP A 92 3.97 10.51 24.09
CA ASP A 92 3.91 11.90 24.51
C ASP A 92 3.48 12.85 23.36
N GLU A 93 3.64 14.16 23.49
CA GLU A 93 3.23 15.10 22.43
C GLU A 93 4.24 15.13 21.28
N ASP A 94 5.53 15.08 21.59
CA ASP A 94 6.60 15.21 20.60
C ASP A 94 6.62 13.94 19.72
N GLU A 95 6.49 12.77 20.34
CA GLU A 95 6.37 11.48 19.65
C GLU A 95 5.09 11.37 18.81
N PHE A 96 3.98 11.95 19.28
CA PHE A 96 2.73 11.97 18.52
C PHE A 96 2.87 12.85 17.27
N ASP A 97 3.48 14.03 17.42
CA ASP A 97 3.76 14.93 16.30
C ASP A 97 4.74 14.29 15.29
N GLU A 98 5.72 13.52 15.76
CA GLU A 98 6.60 12.71 14.90
C GLU A 98 5.82 11.66 14.12
N LEU A 99 4.94 10.89 14.76
CA LEU A 99 4.09 9.92 14.07
C LEU A 99 3.15 10.59 13.04
N VAL A 100 2.60 11.76 13.37
CA VAL A 100 1.80 12.57 12.44
C VAL A 100 2.63 12.98 11.23
N SER A 101 3.88 13.39 11.45
CA SER A 101 4.83 13.72 10.39
C SER A 101 5.16 12.51 9.51
N ILE A 102 5.41 11.34 10.11
CA ILE A 102 5.66 10.07 9.41
C ILE A 102 4.48 9.67 8.51
N LEU A 103 3.25 9.83 9.01
CA LEU A 103 2.04 9.47 8.27
C LEU A 103 1.55 10.57 7.32
N SER A 104 2.18 11.76 7.34
CA SER A 104 1.89 12.89 6.45
C SER A 104 1.94 12.48 4.97
N PRO A 105 1.06 13.01 4.10
CA PRO A 105 -0.01 14.00 4.36
C PRO A 105 -1.26 13.43 5.06
N GLY A 106 -1.17 12.26 5.68
CA GLY A 106 -2.28 11.55 6.32
C GLY A 106 -3.06 10.67 5.35
N TRP A 107 -2.65 10.63 4.08
CA TRP A 107 -3.28 9.83 3.04
C TRP A 107 -2.31 9.49 1.90
N PHE A 108 -2.69 8.55 1.04
CA PHE A 108 -2.04 8.24 -0.25
C PHE A 108 -2.99 7.42 -1.14
N LEU A 109 -2.71 7.36 -2.44
CA LEU A 109 -3.50 6.56 -3.40
C LEU A 109 -2.77 5.27 -3.78
N ILE A 110 -3.49 4.15 -3.78
CA ILE A 110 -3.06 2.88 -4.39
C ILE A 110 -4.24 2.30 -5.15
N ASN A 111 -4.03 1.96 -6.43
CA ASN A 111 -5.05 1.43 -7.32
C ASN A 111 -6.30 2.32 -7.37
N GLU A 112 -6.11 3.65 -7.39
CA GLU A 112 -7.19 4.66 -7.36
C GLU A 112 -7.98 4.72 -6.04
N GLU A 113 -7.64 3.89 -5.05
CA GLU A 113 -8.28 3.90 -3.74
C GLU A 113 -7.50 4.79 -2.78
N ASN A 114 -8.23 5.65 -2.06
CA ASN A 114 -7.64 6.50 -1.03
C ASN A 114 -7.47 5.74 0.28
N VAL A 115 -6.24 5.75 0.79
CA VAL A 115 -5.88 5.15 2.06
C VAL A 115 -5.56 6.28 3.03
N THR A 116 -6.35 6.41 4.07
CA THR A 116 -6.30 7.51 5.04
C THR A 116 -5.95 7.02 6.44
N PHE A 117 -5.25 7.87 7.21
CA PHE A 117 -4.92 7.60 8.60
C PHE A 117 -5.72 8.51 9.53
N GLU A 118 -6.34 7.91 10.55
CA GLU A 118 -6.91 8.64 11.68
C GLU A 118 -6.07 8.32 12.93
N MET A 119 -5.31 9.30 13.40
CA MET A 119 -4.42 9.14 14.55
C MET A 119 -5.09 9.64 15.83
N VAL A 120 -4.98 8.85 16.89
CA VAL A 120 -5.54 9.17 18.21
C VAL A 120 -4.47 8.95 19.26
N LYS A 121 -4.08 10.03 19.95
CA LYS A 121 -3.23 9.94 21.13
C LYS A 121 -4.03 9.36 22.30
N VAL A 122 -3.45 8.38 22.99
CA VAL A 122 -4.07 7.67 24.10
C VAL A 122 -3.28 7.89 25.37
N GLY A 123 -3.90 8.48 26.39
CA GLY A 123 -3.24 8.79 27.67
C GLY A 123 -3.20 7.62 28.67
N ASN A 124 -3.89 6.51 28.40
CA ASN A 124 -4.01 5.37 29.31
C ASN A 124 -3.76 4.06 28.56
N ILE A 125 -2.77 3.29 29.02
CA ILE A 125 -2.34 2.04 28.37
C ILE A 125 -3.47 1.00 28.26
N SER A 126 -4.47 1.02 29.15
CA SER A 126 -5.60 0.10 29.06
C SER A 126 -6.59 0.45 27.92
N GLU A 127 -6.54 1.67 27.41
CA GLU A 127 -7.41 2.16 26.34
C GLU A 127 -6.79 1.97 24.94
N ILE A 128 -5.47 1.77 24.85
CA ILE A 128 -4.74 1.61 23.56
C ILE A 128 -5.18 0.36 22.78
N PHE A 129 -5.76 -0.62 23.48
CA PHE A 129 -6.26 -1.88 22.92
C PHE A 129 -7.78 -1.87 22.68
N ASN A 130 -8.38 -0.68 22.55
CA ASN A 130 -9.78 -0.54 22.13
C ASN A 130 -9.94 -1.04 20.68
N LEU A 131 -11.01 -1.79 20.41
CA LEU A 131 -11.33 -2.34 19.08
C LEU A 131 -11.69 -1.26 18.03
N ASP A 132 -11.87 -0.02 18.46
CA ASP A 132 -11.99 1.15 17.57
C ASP A 132 -10.69 1.44 16.80
N PHE A 133 -9.53 1.01 17.33
CA PHE A 133 -8.24 1.11 16.63
C PHE A 133 -8.00 -0.10 15.74
N ASP A 134 -7.38 0.13 14.58
CA ASP A 134 -6.83 -0.91 13.73
C ASP A 134 -5.41 -1.29 14.14
N VAL A 135 -4.62 -0.30 14.57
CA VAL A 135 -3.24 -0.46 15.01
C VAL A 135 -3.01 0.26 16.33
N SER A 136 -2.33 -0.40 17.26
CA SER A 136 -1.70 0.23 18.43
C SER A 136 -0.23 0.48 18.13
N PHE A 137 0.23 1.73 18.26
CA PHE A 137 1.61 2.13 18.00
C PHE A 137 2.31 2.57 19.28
N PHE A 138 3.56 2.11 19.45
CA PHE A 138 4.42 2.39 20.59
C PHE A 138 5.80 2.86 20.10
N PRO A 139 6.13 4.16 20.20
CA PRO A 139 7.42 4.72 19.79
C PRO A 139 8.56 4.47 20.79
N GLU A 140 8.25 3.91 21.95
CA GLU A 140 9.21 3.59 23.00
C GLU A 140 8.88 2.24 23.64
N TYR A 141 9.84 1.71 24.42
CA TYR A 141 9.65 0.48 25.17
C TYR A 141 8.63 0.67 26.31
N ILE A 142 7.62 -0.20 26.32
CA ILE A 142 6.61 -0.27 27.38
C ILE A 142 6.47 -1.71 27.83
N ASN A 143 6.53 -1.94 29.13
CA ASN A 143 6.20 -3.25 29.69
C ASN A 143 4.69 -3.50 29.55
N LEU A 144 4.34 -4.41 28.65
CA LEU A 144 2.95 -4.80 28.34
C LEU A 144 2.50 -6.06 29.09
N GLU A 145 3.29 -6.62 30.01
CA GLU A 145 2.94 -7.87 30.72
C GLU A 145 1.60 -7.74 31.47
N SER A 146 1.37 -6.58 32.09
CA SER A 146 0.09 -6.30 32.78
C SER A 146 -1.12 -6.20 31.84
N GLN A 147 -0.89 -6.05 30.54
CA GLN A 147 -1.89 -5.86 29.50
C GLN A 147 -2.07 -7.08 28.59
N GLU A 148 -1.48 -8.24 28.94
CA GLU A 148 -1.50 -9.43 28.08
C GLU A 148 -2.93 -9.84 27.66
N THR A 149 -3.89 -9.80 28.59
CA THR A 149 -5.27 -10.19 28.29
C THR A 149 -5.98 -9.21 27.33
N PRO A 150 -6.00 -7.89 27.59
CA PRO A 150 -6.47 -6.89 26.61
C PRO A 150 -5.79 -7.02 25.24
N LEU A 151 -4.46 -7.18 25.23
CA LEU A 151 -3.64 -7.28 24.02
C LEU A 151 -4.05 -8.51 23.19
N ARG A 152 -4.12 -9.70 23.79
CA ARG A 152 -4.56 -10.92 23.08
C ARG A 152 -6.00 -10.81 22.60
N ASN A 153 -6.87 -10.15 23.36
CA ASN A 153 -8.24 -9.89 22.91
C ASN A 153 -8.26 -8.97 21.67
N PHE A 154 -7.45 -7.92 21.66
CA PHE A 154 -7.29 -7.01 20.52
C PHE A 154 -6.82 -7.74 19.25
N LEU A 155 -5.72 -8.51 19.35
CA LEU A 155 -5.18 -9.31 18.24
C LEU A 155 -6.17 -10.36 17.70
N ARG A 156 -7.06 -10.91 18.54
CA ARG A 156 -8.10 -11.87 18.10
C ARG A 156 -9.09 -11.26 17.09
N TYR A 157 -9.24 -9.93 17.05
CA TYR A 157 -10.09 -9.23 16.07
C TYR A 157 -9.32 -8.78 14.83
N ASP A 158 -8.18 -9.42 14.55
CA ASP A 158 -7.31 -9.12 13.41
C ASP A 158 -6.73 -7.71 13.39
N LYS A 159 -6.39 -7.22 14.60
CA LYS A 159 -5.76 -5.93 14.82
C LYS A 159 -4.24 -6.05 14.89
N GLY A 160 -3.56 -4.92 14.79
CA GLY A 160 -2.11 -4.82 14.68
C GLY A 160 -1.44 -4.12 15.85
N ILE A 161 -0.22 -4.52 16.19
CA ILE A 161 0.64 -3.76 17.11
C ILE A 161 1.96 -3.47 16.42
N VAL A 162 2.42 -2.22 16.49
CA VAL A 162 3.71 -1.81 15.98
C VAL A 162 4.50 -1.19 17.13
N GLU A 163 5.67 -1.77 17.41
CA GLU A 163 6.64 -1.28 18.40
C GLU A 163 7.88 -0.76 17.68
N MET A 164 8.34 0.43 18.07
CA MET A 164 9.59 1.02 17.60
C MET A 164 10.41 1.38 18.82
N PHE A 165 11.51 0.68 19.08
CA PHE A 165 12.45 1.02 20.15
C PHE A 165 13.70 0.14 20.12
N ASP A 166 14.73 0.62 20.82
CA ASP A 166 16.00 -0.08 21.00
C ASP A 166 15.94 -1.13 22.11
N PHE A 167 16.28 -2.37 21.76
CA PHE A 167 16.36 -3.43 22.75
C PHE A 167 17.69 -3.46 23.49
N GLU A 168 17.62 -3.34 24.81
CA GLU A 168 18.67 -3.80 25.71
C GLU A 168 18.38 -5.19 26.29
N ASN A 169 17.09 -5.55 26.40
CA ASN A 169 16.62 -6.86 26.86
C ASN A 169 15.18 -7.11 26.41
N THR A 170 14.79 -8.36 26.15
CA THR A 170 13.41 -8.74 25.80
C THR A 170 12.62 -9.15 27.05
N ASP A 171 11.33 -8.80 27.11
CA ASP A 171 10.40 -9.31 28.13
C ASP A 171 9.52 -10.46 27.59
N TYR A 172 8.64 -11.00 28.44
CA TYR A 172 7.74 -12.10 28.07
C TYR A 172 6.86 -11.79 26.84
N ILE A 173 6.39 -10.56 26.69
CA ILE A 173 5.56 -10.10 25.58
C ILE A 173 6.38 -10.01 24.30
N GLN A 174 7.55 -9.37 24.32
CA GLN A 174 8.40 -9.28 23.13
C GLN A 174 8.88 -10.66 22.66
N GLU A 175 9.18 -11.57 23.59
CA GLU A 175 9.50 -12.96 23.22
C GLU A 175 8.28 -13.68 22.63
N ASN A 176 7.16 -13.76 23.35
CA ASN A 176 6.08 -14.67 22.98
C ASN A 176 5.11 -14.11 21.94
N LEU A 177 4.97 -12.80 21.83
CA LEU A 177 4.04 -12.15 20.89
C LEU A 177 4.76 -11.58 19.68
N PHE A 178 5.90 -10.92 19.86
CA PHE A 178 6.68 -10.41 18.73
C PHE A 178 7.65 -11.45 18.17
N GLY A 179 7.95 -12.51 18.92
CA GLY A 179 8.85 -13.56 18.47
C GLY A 179 10.30 -13.07 18.43
N LEU A 180 10.68 -12.21 19.37
CA LEU A 180 12.02 -11.62 19.46
C LEU A 180 12.86 -12.33 20.52
N ARG A 181 14.18 -12.30 20.38
CA ARG A 181 15.11 -12.69 21.44
C ARG A 181 16.38 -11.88 21.35
N PHE A 182 16.94 -11.55 22.51
CA PHE A 182 18.28 -10.98 22.56
C PHE A 182 19.35 -12.03 22.21
N SER A 183 20.32 -11.63 21.39
CA SER A 183 21.36 -12.49 20.83
C SER A 183 22.75 -12.02 21.27
N THR A 184 23.74 -12.90 21.11
CA THR A 184 25.16 -12.56 21.30
C THR A 184 25.83 -12.12 20.00
N LEU A 185 25.08 -12.01 18.89
CA LEU A 185 25.56 -11.39 17.65
C LEU A 185 25.91 -9.92 17.92
N THR A 186 26.63 -9.29 17.00
CA THR A 186 26.98 -7.86 17.09
C THR A 186 26.55 -7.17 15.82
N SER A 187 25.84 -6.04 15.95
CA SER A 187 25.56 -5.17 14.81
C SER A 187 26.86 -4.67 14.16
N ASN A 188 26.79 -4.33 12.89
CA ASN A 188 27.87 -3.71 12.12
C ASN A 188 27.35 -2.48 11.37
N SER A 189 28.19 -1.77 10.63
CA SER A 189 27.81 -0.56 9.89
C SER A 189 27.38 -0.82 8.45
N ASN A 190 27.01 -2.05 8.09
CA ASN A 190 26.63 -2.38 6.73
C ASN A 190 25.17 -2.00 6.46
N PRO A 191 24.80 -1.69 5.20
CA PRO A 191 23.41 -1.51 4.83
C PRO A 191 22.55 -2.71 5.23
N ILE A 192 21.29 -2.43 5.57
CA ILE A 192 20.34 -3.42 6.06
C ILE A 192 19.36 -3.73 4.91
N PRO A 193 19.52 -4.84 4.17
CA PRO A 193 18.56 -5.23 3.14
C PRO A 193 17.29 -5.83 3.74
N PHE A 194 16.22 -5.88 2.93
CA PHE A 194 15.13 -6.83 3.15
C PHE A 194 15.67 -8.25 3.13
N SER A 195 15.22 -9.09 4.07
CA SER A 195 15.61 -10.50 4.11
C SER A 195 15.14 -11.23 2.84
N GLY A 196 15.92 -12.21 2.38
CA GLY A 196 15.57 -13.00 1.19
C GLY A 196 14.28 -13.81 1.37
N GLU A 197 14.04 -14.31 2.59
CA GLU A 197 12.93 -15.20 2.95
C GLU A 197 11.64 -14.45 3.27
N SER A 198 11.69 -13.16 3.65
CA SER A 198 10.50 -12.29 3.76
C SER A 198 9.71 -12.16 2.44
N LYS A 199 10.25 -12.68 1.33
CA LYS A 199 9.63 -12.69 0.00
C LYS A 199 8.66 -13.85 -0.24
N ALA A 200 8.71 -14.95 0.54
CA ALA A 200 8.17 -16.25 0.12
C ALA A 200 6.93 -16.77 0.90
N VAL A 201 6.38 -16.01 1.84
CA VAL A 201 5.57 -16.60 2.91
C VAL A 201 4.07 -16.45 2.64
N ASP A 202 3.54 -17.35 1.82
CA ASP A 202 2.12 -17.67 1.61
C ASP A 202 1.16 -16.54 1.15
N ASN A 203 1.61 -15.30 1.08
CA ASN A 203 0.83 -14.17 0.58
C ASN A 203 1.74 -13.15 -0.13
N GLU A 204 2.33 -13.56 -1.26
CA GLU A 204 3.09 -12.64 -2.17
C GLU A 204 2.28 -11.37 -2.49
N VAL A 205 0.95 -11.43 -2.35
CA VAL A 205 0.05 -10.30 -2.55
C VAL A 205 0.16 -9.25 -1.43
N TYR A 206 0.63 -9.55 -0.21
CA TYR A 206 0.68 -8.61 0.92
C TYR A 206 1.92 -8.76 1.81
N THR A 207 3.09 -8.75 1.20
CA THR A 207 4.35 -8.60 1.94
C THR A 207 4.58 -7.13 2.29
N ILE A 208 5.19 -6.86 3.44
CA ILE A 208 5.54 -5.47 3.82
C ILE A 208 6.48 -4.85 2.80
N LYS A 209 7.37 -5.66 2.20
CA LYS A 209 8.22 -5.26 1.09
C LYS A 209 7.42 -4.67 -0.07
N LYS A 210 6.27 -5.28 -0.41
CA LYS A 210 5.39 -4.77 -1.46
C LYS A 210 4.80 -3.41 -1.09
N TYR A 211 4.28 -3.26 0.13
CA TYR A 211 3.78 -1.94 0.58
C TYR A 211 4.88 -0.90 0.56
N PHE A 212 6.08 -1.23 1.04
CA PHE A 212 7.22 -0.32 1.05
C PHE A 212 7.58 0.19 -0.36
N HIS A 213 7.47 -0.65 -1.39
CA HIS A 213 7.78 -0.25 -2.76
C HIS A 213 6.65 0.50 -3.48
N HIS A 214 5.42 0.37 -3.00
CA HIS A 214 4.27 0.97 -3.68
C HIS A 214 3.71 2.18 -2.94
N ILE A 215 3.89 2.27 -1.61
CA ILE A 215 3.54 3.46 -0.85
C ILE A 215 4.47 4.60 -1.29
N PRO A 216 3.90 5.73 -1.71
CA PRO A 216 4.70 6.83 -2.23
C PRO A 216 5.49 7.52 -1.12
N ILE A 217 6.73 7.86 -1.44
CA ILE A 217 7.60 8.74 -0.64
C ILE A 217 7.08 10.18 -0.77
N PHE A 218 6.73 10.56 -1.98
CA PHE A 218 6.11 11.82 -2.32
C PHE A 218 4.92 11.55 -3.23
N GLN A 219 3.81 12.24 -3.01
CA GLN A 219 2.64 12.20 -3.88
C GLN A 219 1.99 13.59 -3.93
N GLU A 220 1.56 14.00 -5.13
CA GLU A 220 0.82 15.23 -5.37
C GLU A 220 -0.33 14.97 -6.35
N SER A 221 -1.51 15.48 -6.01
CA SER A 221 -2.73 15.49 -6.85
C SER A 221 -3.20 16.91 -7.17
N PHE A 222 -2.36 17.90 -6.84
CA PHE A 222 -2.52 19.32 -7.15
C PHE A 222 -3.81 19.95 -6.59
N GLU A 223 -4.20 19.59 -5.36
CA GLU A 223 -5.19 20.37 -4.61
C GLU A 223 -4.69 21.80 -4.31
N ASN A 224 -3.38 21.95 -4.14
CA ASN A 224 -2.67 23.22 -3.99
C ASN A 224 -1.22 23.08 -4.51
N LEU A 225 -0.43 24.17 -4.46
CA LEU A 225 0.97 24.20 -4.93
C LEU A 225 1.97 24.32 -3.76
N ASP A 226 1.57 24.04 -2.52
CA ASP A 226 2.41 24.33 -1.33
C ASP A 226 3.70 23.50 -1.31
N GLN A 227 3.69 22.34 -1.95
CA GLN A 227 4.87 21.47 -2.09
C GLN A 227 5.79 21.88 -3.24
N TRP A 228 5.39 22.86 -4.07
CA TRP A 228 6.07 23.27 -5.28
C TRP A 228 6.58 24.71 -5.19
N ARG A 229 7.79 24.94 -5.71
CA ARG A 229 8.35 26.27 -5.93
C ARG A 229 8.33 26.58 -7.41
N THR A 230 7.97 27.82 -7.73
CA THR A 230 8.04 28.33 -9.10
C THR A 230 9.40 28.97 -9.32
N ASN A 231 10.17 28.41 -10.27
CA ASN A 231 11.41 29.01 -10.75
C ASN A 231 11.13 30.06 -11.84
N SER A 232 10.22 29.76 -12.76
CA SER A 232 9.77 30.69 -13.82
C SER A 232 8.33 30.40 -14.25
N GLY A 233 7.72 31.37 -14.93
CA GLY A 233 6.34 31.26 -15.42
C GLY A 233 5.30 31.42 -14.33
N ASN A 234 4.10 30.89 -14.57
CA ASN A 234 2.96 31.00 -13.67
C ASN A 234 2.15 29.68 -13.72
N PRO A 235 2.51 28.68 -12.89
CA PRO A 235 1.73 27.46 -12.81
C PRO A 235 0.34 27.78 -12.24
N VAL A 236 -0.69 27.12 -12.77
CA VAL A 236 -2.07 27.31 -12.30
C VAL A 236 -2.72 25.95 -12.13
N ILE A 237 -3.40 25.74 -11.00
CA ILE A 237 -4.24 24.56 -10.81
C ILE A 237 -5.55 24.78 -11.54
N VAL A 238 -5.96 23.78 -12.32
CA VAL A 238 -7.18 23.78 -13.10
C VAL A 238 -7.86 22.43 -13.01
N GLU A 239 -9.19 22.41 -13.03
CA GLU A 239 -9.95 21.18 -13.18
C GLU A 239 -9.86 20.74 -14.66
N PHE A 240 -9.13 19.65 -14.92
CA PHE A 240 -8.89 19.14 -16.28
C PHE A 240 -8.70 17.62 -16.22
N GLY A 241 -9.42 16.88 -17.08
CA GLY A 241 -9.48 15.42 -16.95
C GLY A 241 -10.39 14.98 -15.79
N ASP A 242 -9.92 14.06 -14.96
CA ASP A 242 -10.68 13.46 -13.85
C ASP A 242 -10.51 14.21 -12.51
N GLY A 243 -9.78 15.32 -12.49
CA GLY A 243 -9.49 16.05 -11.25
C GLY A 243 -8.79 17.39 -11.45
N ASN A 244 -8.08 17.82 -10.40
CA ASN A 244 -7.24 19.00 -10.42
C ASN A 244 -5.88 18.64 -11.00
N SER A 245 -5.43 19.38 -12.01
CA SER A 245 -4.09 19.20 -12.58
C SER A 245 -3.34 20.53 -12.56
N VAL A 246 -2.01 20.47 -12.53
CA VAL A 246 -1.19 21.67 -12.71
C VAL A 246 -1.03 21.97 -14.20
N LYS A 247 -1.46 23.16 -14.61
CA LYS A 247 -1.21 23.71 -15.93
C LYS A 247 0.09 24.50 -15.93
N LEU A 248 1.05 24.04 -16.73
CA LEU A 248 2.30 24.74 -17.02
C LEU A 248 2.05 25.69 -18.20
N GLN A 249 1.91 26.99 -17.92
CA GLN A 249 1.52 27.99 -18.91
C GLN A 249 2.71 28.45 -19.76
N GLY A 250 2.54 28.52 -21.09
CA GLY A 250 3.48 29.14 -22.01
C GLY A 250 3.12 28.83 -23.47
N THR A 251 2.78 29.84 -24.28
CA THR A 251 2.33 29.63 -25.68
C THR A 251 3.46 29.68 -26.70
N ASP A 252 4.58 30.27 -26.33
CA ASP A 252 5.68 30.56 -27.24
C ASP A 252 6.82 29.60 -26.93
N CYS A 253 7.51 29.12 -27.96
CA CYS A 253 8.72 28.30 -27.86
C CYS A 253 9.95 29.04 -27.28
N GLY A 254 9.72 29.95 -26.32
CA GLY A 254 10.68 30.95 -25.84
C GLY A 254 10.56 31.20 -24.33
N THR A 255 10.56 32.47 -23.91
CA THR A 255 10.86 32.88 -22.52
C THR A 255 9.71 32.77 -21.53
N THR A 256 8.53 32.32 -21.95
CA THR A 256 7.32 32.25 -21.11
C THR A 256 7.07 30.87 -20.51
N ASN A 257 8.02 29.93 -20.66
CA ASN A 257 7.91 28.59 -20.11
C ASN A 257 7.78 28.58 -18.59
N THR A 258 6.94 27.68 -18.10
CA THR A 258 6.74 27.47 -16.67
C THR A 258 7.69 26.39 -16.19
N TRP A 259 8.36 26.67 -15.07
CA TRP A 259 9.24 25.73 -14.41
C TRP A 259 8.95 25.72 -12.92
N ILE A 260 8.54 24.56 -12.43
CA ILE A 260 8.31 24.30 -11.01
C ILE A 260 9.18 23.14 -10.50
N TYR A 261 9.45 23.10 -9.21
CA TYR A 261 10.17 22.00 -8.57
C TYR A 261 9.72 21.78 -7.14
N THR A 262 9.88 20.57 -6.63
CA THR A 262 9.43 20.21 -5.27
C THR A 262 10.34 20.78 -4.19
N ASN A 263 9.74 21.11 -3.05
CA ASN A 263 10.47 21.33 -1.80
C ASN A 263 11.19 20.06 -1.33
N TYR A 264 10.64 18.90 -1.67
CA TYR A 264 11.29 17.60 -1.51
C TYR A 264 12.57 17.55 -2.33
N ASN A 265 13.72 17.36 -1.69
CA ASN A 265 15.06 17.44 -2.29
C ASN A 265 15.91 16.19 -2.06
N GLN A 266 15.27 15.06 -1.75
CA GLN A 266 15.93 13.83 -1.34
C GLN A 266 15.81 12.68 -2.36
N PHE A 267 15.26 12.94 -3.55
CA PHE A 267 15.16 11.89 -4.56
C PHE A 267 16.54 11.55 -5.12
N TYR A 268 16.97 10.30 -4.94
CA TYR A 268 18.18 9.75 -5.54
C TYR A 268 17.84 8.62 -6.50
N GLU A 269 17.17 7.57 -6.03
CA GLU A 269 16.81 6.39 -6.81
C GLU A 269 15.40 5.94 -6.47
N GLY A 270 14.77 5.18 -7.36
CA GLY A 270 13.36 4.80 -7.24
C GLY A 270 12.60 4.81 -8.55
N GLU A 271 11.27 4.84 -8.45
CA GLU A 271 10.39 5.12 -9.58
C GLU A 271 9.77 6.51 -9.41
N ILE A 272 9.55 7.20 -10.53
CA ILE A 272 8.76 8.42 -10.60
C ILE A 272 7.64 8.16 -11.59
N ASP A 273 6.39 8.34 -11.18
CA ASP A 273 5.23 8.26 -12.05
C ASP A 273 4.51 9.62 -12.09
N LEU A 274 3.91 9.94 -13.23
CA LEU A 274 2.97 11.03 -13.38
C LEU A 274 2.13 10.84 -14.64
N ASP A 275 0.97 11.49 -14.66
CA ASP A 275 0.16 11.62 -15.86
C ASP A 275 0.44 12.98 -16.49
N VAL A 276 0.58 13.03 -17.81
CA VAL A 276 0.88 14.26 -18.55
C VAL A 276 0.03 14.36 -19.81
N TYR A 277 -0.49 15.55 -20.06
CA TYR A 277 -1.20 15.92 -21.28
C TYR A 277 -0.46 17.07 -21.96
N ILE A 278 -0.07 16.87 -23.22
CA ILE A 278 0.70 17.83 -24.01
C ILE A 278 -0.12 18.23 -25.23
N GLU A 279 -0.47 19.50 -25.39
CA GLU A 279 -1.19 19.94 -26.60
C GLU A 279 -0.30 19.88 -27.85
N ASP A 280 0.86 20.51 -27.74
CA ASP A 280 1.97 20.51 -28.70
C ASP A 280 3.24 20.91 -27.96
N GLY A 281 4.41 20.41 -28.35
CA GLY A 281 5.70 20.79 -27.77
C GLY A 281 6.45 19.66 -27.09
N ILE A 282 7.10 19.99 -25.97
CA ILE A 282 7.87 19.06 -25.16
C ILE A 282 7.67 19.33 -23.67
N PHE A 283 7.45 18.26 -22.93
CA PHE A 283 7.44 18.25 -21.48
C PHE A 283 8.74 17.63 -20.97
N TYR A 284 9.28 18.18 -19.89
CA TYR A 284 10.47 17.70 -19.20
C TYR A 284 10.19 17.47 -17.72
N LEU A 285 10.43 16.25 -17.25
CA LEU A 285 10.53 15.93 -15.84
C LEU A 285 11.99 15.98 -15.41
N ASN A 286 12.31 16.88 -14.49
CA ASN A 286 13.61 16.99 -13.84
C ASN A 286 13.68 15.98 -12.68
N PHE A 287 14.81 15.29 -12.53
CA PHE A 287 15.13 14.50 -11.35
C PHE A 287 16.60 14.69 -10.93
N ARG A 288 16.87 14.52 -9.64
CA ARG A 288 18.14 14.93 -9.00
C ARG A 288 18.48 16.40 -9.27
N LEU A 289 17.46 17.25 -9.32
CA LEU A 289 17.62 18.67 -9.57
C LEU A 289 18.31 19.34 -8.39
N ASN A 290 19.37 20.07 -8.68
CA ASN A 290 19.93 21.07 -7.78
C ASN A 290 19.35 22.46 -8.15
N PRO A 291 18.41 23.02 -7.35
CA PRO A 291 17.78 24.29 -7.67
C PRO A 291 18.76 25.47 -7.71
N ALA A 292 19.90 25.38 -7.01
CA ALA A 292 20.88 26.47 -6.95
C ALA A 292 21.70 26.58 -8.25
N THR A 293 22.01 25.45 -8.89
CA THR A 293 22.80 25.42 -10.14
C THR A 293 21.95 25.15 -11.37
N SER A 294 20.67 24.78 -11.19
CA SER A 294 19.79 24.31 -12.26
C SER A 294 20.32 23.05 -12.97
N GLU A 295 21.20 22.30 -12.32
CA GLU A 295 21.74 21.05 -12.84
C GLU A 295 20.82 19.88 -12.49
N SER A 296 20.48 19.06 -13.48
CA SER A 296 19.54 17.95 -13.33
C SER A 296 19.65 16.94 -14.47
N TYR A 297 19.11 15.75 -14.25
CA TYR A 297 18.67 14.91 -15.35
C TYR A 297 17.25 15.30 -15.75
N LEU A 298 16.94 15.16 -17.04
CA LEU A 298 15.63 15.39 -17.61
C LEU A 298 15.16 14.12 -18.30
N ALA A 299 13.96 13.66 -18.02
CA ALA A 299 13.20 12.80 -18.93
C ALA A 299 12.22 13.68 -19.71
N SER A 300 11.91 13.31 -20.94
CA SER A 300 11.03 14.12 -21.78
C SER A 300 10.03 13.30 -22.56
N PHE A 301 8.87 13.92 -22.78
CA PHE A 301 7.86 13.51 -23.76
C PHE A 301 7.69 14.61 -24.78
N SER A 302 7.79 14.27 -26.07
CA SER A 302 7.68 15.21 -27.17
C SER A 302 6.61 14.79 -28.16
N THR A 303 5.78 15.76 -28.57
CA THR A 303 4.75 15.56 -29.60
C THR A 303 5.27 15.84 -31.01
N ASN A 304 6.51 16.31 -31.15
CA ASN A 304 7.03 16.78 -32.42
C ASN A 304 8.53 16.48 -32.58
N SER A 305 8.86 15.64 -33.57
CA SER A 305 10.23 15.26 -33.94
C SER A 305 11.21 16.42 -34.19
N SER A 306 10.71 17.63 -34.52
CA SER A 306 11.55 18.81 -34.69
C SER A 306 12.13 19.35 -33.37
N MET A 307 11.51 19.01 -32.25
CA MET A 307 11.90 19.39 -30.90
C MET A 307 12.60 18.27 -30.14
N GLY A 308 12.37 17.02 -30.54
CA GLY A 308 13.02 15.86 -29.97
C GLY A 308 12.15 14.63 -30.11
N TYR A 309 12.60 13.57 -29.44
CA TYR A 309 11.84 12.35 -29.21
C TYR A 309 11.77 12.13 -27.70
N ASP A 310 10.93 11.21 -27.27
CA ASP A 310 10.89 10.80 -25.88
C ASP A 310 12.27 10.24 -25.49
N SER A 311 12.95 10.92 -24.59
CA SER A 311 14.38 10.70 -24.35
C SER A 311 14.84 11.28 -23.01
N PHE A 312 16.03 10.90 -22.58
CA PHE A 312 16.74 11.54 -21.48
C PHE A 312 17.69 12.64 -21.96
N TYR A 313 17.87 13.63 -21.11
CA TYR A 313 18.84 14.71 -21.28
C TYR A 313 19.53 15.02 -19.96
N ARG A 314 20.66 15.71 -20.06
CA ARG A 314 21.39 16.31 -18.97
C ARG A 314 21.32 17.82 -19.10
N GLN A 315 20.82 18.48 -18.06
CA GLN A 315 20.81 19.93 -17.96
C GLN A 315 22.03 20.40 -17.18
N THR A 316 22.90 21.17 -17.82
CA THR A 316 24.05 21.84 -17.20
C THR A 316 23.85 23.35 -17.28
N GLY A 317 24.66 24.12 -16.55
CA GLY A 317 24.70 25.59 -16.73
C GLY A 317 25.08 26.04 -18.16
N SER A 318 25.53 25.12 -19.02
CA SER A 318 25.85 25.36 -20.43
C SER A 318 24.77 24.92 -21.42
N GLY A 319 23.68 24.28 -20.97
CA GLY A 319 22.55 23.89 -21.80
C GLY A 319 22.04 22.46 -21.54
N ILE A 320 21.11 22.01 -22.40
CA ILE A 320 20.48 20.69 -22.34
C ILE A 320 21.13 19.78 -23.40
N ASN A 321 21.64 18.62 -22.99
CA ASN A 321 22.35 17.69 -23.86
C ASN A 321 21.71 16.30 -23.79
N PRO A 322 21.39 15.63 -24.92
CA PRO A 322 20.79 14.30 -24.89
C PRO A 322 21.74 13.28 -24.27
N ILE A 323 21.19 12.35 -23.50
CA ILE A 323 21.90 11.23 -22.90
C ILE A 323 21.08 9.96 -23.13
N GLY A 324 21.75 8.84 -23.39
CA GLY A 324 21.09 7.54 -23.56
C GLY A 324 20.71 7.16 -24.98
N GLN A 325 20.03 6.02 -25.06
CA GLN A 325 19.43 5.46 -26.27
C GLN A 325 17.93 5.77 -26.24
N ASN A 326 17.36 6.10 -27.40
CA ASN A 326 15.92 6.28 -27.55
C ASN A 326 15.43 5.55 -28.81
N THR A 327 14.14 5.24 -28.82
CA THR A 327 13.48 4.46 -29.88
C THR A 327 12.96 5.33 -31.04
N ASN A 328 13.23 6.64 -31.02
CA ASN A 328 12.54 7.66 -31.84
C ASN A 328 11.02 7.68 -31.62
N HIS A 329 10.56 7.31 -30.43
CA HIS A 329 9.16 7.41 -30.02
C HIS A 329 8.74 8.88 -29.88
N LEU A 330 7.49 9.17 -30.26
CA LEU A 330 6.84 10.46 -30.03
C LEU A 330 5.57 10.20 -29.24
N THR A 331 5.40 10.97 -28.17
CA THR A 331 4.13 11.03 -27.43
C THR A 331 3.07 11.67 -28.32
N SER A 332 1.85 11.15 -28.35
CA SER A 332 0.77 11.82 -29.08
C SER A 332 0.36 13.11 -28.38
N GLY A 333 0.00 14.13 -29.16
CA GLY A 333 -0.54 15.36 -28.61
C GLY A 333 -2.04 15.26 -28.35
N ASN A 334 -2.53 16.06 -27.41
CA ASN A 334 -3.94 16.21 -27.04
C ASN A 334 -4.60 14.96 -26.43
N GLU A 335 -3.82 14.14 -25.73
CA GLU A 335 -4.34 13.09 -24.86
C GLU A 335 -3.45 12.92 -23.62
N TRP A 336 -4.00 12.23 -22.61
CA TRP A 336 -3.27 11.92 -21.38
C TRP A 336 -2.38 10.70 -21.59
N HIS A 337 -1.14 10.81 -21.15
CA HIS A 337 -0.15 9.74 -21.17
C HIS A 337 0.43 9.52 -19.78
N HIS A 338 0.76 8.28 -19.47
CA HIS A 338 1.42 7.92 -18.23
C HIS A 338 2.95 7.89 -18.43
N MET A 339 3.65 8.83 -17.81
CA MET A 339 5.11 8.84 -17.76
C MET A 339 5.59 8.07 -16.54
N LYS A 340 6.49 7.10 -16.77
CA LYS A 340 7.19 6.38 -15.70
C LYS A 340 8.68 6.39 -15.93
N ILE A 341 9.44 6.80 -14.91
CA ILE A 341 10.90 6.79 -14.90
C ILE A 341 11.36 5.82 -13.84
N ARG A 342 12.22 4.86 -14.20
CA ARG A 342 12.98 4.08 -13.23
C ARG A 342 14.39 4.61 -13.14
N VAL A 343 14.86 4.82 -11.91
CA VAL A 343 16.20 5.31 -11.60
C VAL A 343 16.87 4.32 -10.66
N ASP A 344 17.89 3.61 -11.13
CA ASP A 344 18.71 2.71 -10.32
C ASP A 344 20.17 3.17 -10.39
N GLY A 345 20.60 3.92 -9.37
CA GLY A 345 21.94 4.50 -9.30
C GLY A 345 22.27 5.36 -10.52
N SER A 346 23.08 4.85 -11.45
CA SER A 346 23.47 5.57 -12.67
C SER A 346 22.64 5.19 -13.89
N SER A 347 21.74 4.21 -13.78
CA SER A 347 20.95 3.71 -14.90
C SER A 347 19.51 4.20 -14.85
N PHE A 348 18.96 4.59 -16.00
CA PHE A 348 17.62 5.17 -16.12
C PHE A 348 16.81 4.48 -17.21
N GLU A 349 15.52 4.32 -17.01
CA GLU A 349 14.56 3.83 -18.01
C GLU A 349 13.34 4.75 -18.05
N LEU A 350 12.86 5.09 -19.24
CA LEU A 350 11.67 5.90 -19.47
C LEU A 350 10.61 5.08 -20.17
N TYR A 351 9.42 5.05 -19.59
CA TYR A 351 8.25 4.37 -20.12
C TYR A 351 7.14 5.37 -20.46
N ASN A 352 6.48 5.16 -21.60
CA ASN A 352 5.28 5.86 -22.03
C ASN A 352 4.14 4.85 -22.16
N ASP A 353 3.08 4.99 -21.36
CA ASP A 353 1.94 4.07 -21.31
C ASP A 353 2.34 2.59 -21.12
N GLY A 354 3.44 2.38 -20.39
CA GLY A 354 4.01 1.05 -20.11
C GLY A 354 4.98 0.52 -21.17
N GLU A 355 5.17 1.20 -22.31
CA GLU A 355 6.19 0.87 -23.31
C GLU A 355 7.52 1.55 -22.98
N LEU A 356 8.63 0.80 -23.00
CA LEU A 356 9.98 1.35 -22.82
C LEU A 356 10.38 2.17 -24.05
N VAL A 357 10.54 3.49 -23.91
CA VAL A 357 10.81 4.41 -25.02
C VAL A 357 12.24 4.94 -25.06
N ALA A 358 12.93 5.01 -23.92
CA ALA A 358 14.32 5.41 -23.81
C ALA A 358 15.02 4.82 -22.58
N ASP A 359 16.34 4.67 -22.64
CA ASP A 359 17.17 4.20 -21.52
C ASP A 359 18.55 4.86 -21.50
N VAL A 360 19.13 4.96 -20.30
CA VAL A 360 20.51 5.37 -20.06
C VAL A 360 21.17 4.23 -19.29
N PRO A 361 22.04 3.42 -19.92
CA PRO A 361 22.67 2.30 -19.22
C PRO A 361 23.55 2.72 -18.04
N SER A 362 24.19 3.90 -18.12
CA SER A 362 24.96 4.48 -17.03
C SER A 362 25.31 5.96 -17.29
N ASP A 363 24.93 6.85 -16.37
CA ASP A 363 25.42 8.21 -16.23
C ASP A 363 25.57 8.58 -14.74
N ASN A 364 26.78 8.95 -14.35
CA ASN A 364 27.19 9.26 -12.97
C ASN A 364 27.44 10.76 -12.75
N THR A 365 26.94 11.63 -13.63
CA THR A 365 27.20 13.07 -13.55
C THR A 365 26.60 13.69 -12.28
N TYR A 366 25.37 13.31 -11.94
CA TYR A 366 24.67 13.77 -10.74
C TYR A 366 24.46 12.60 -9.78
N ASN A 367 25.40 12.47 -8.83
CA ASN A 367 25.45 11.39 -7.84
C ASN A 367 24.99 11.83 -6.44
N SER A 368 24.27 12.93 -6.35
CA SER A 368 23.66 13.41 -5.11
C SER A 368 22.14 13.37 -5.23
N PRO A 369 21.42 13.14 -4.12
CA PRO A 369 19.98 13.35 -4.08
C PRO A 369 19.62 14.79 -4.48
N GLY A 370 18.44 14.97 -5.05
CA GLY A 370 17.94 16.30 -5.42
C GLY A 370 16.43 16.33 -5.54
N SER A 371 15.91 17.49 -5.94
CA SER A 371 14.48 17.68 -6.16
C SER A 371 14.01 16.98 -7.44
N ILE A 372 12.70 16.76 -7.51
CA ILE A 372 12.01 16.54 -8.79
C ILE A 372 11.41 17.87 -9.26
N GLY A 373 11.24 18.03 -10.56
CA GLY A 373 10.69 19.25 -11.12
C GLY A 373 10.06 19.06 -12.47
N MET A 374 9.32 20.05 -12.92
CA MET A 374 8.61 20.03 -14.19
C MET A 374 8.88 21.30 -14.94
N PHE A 375 9.22 21.14 -16.22
CA PHE A 375 9.48 22.22 -17.14
C PHE A 375 8.85 21.85 -18.48
N HIS A 376 8.30 22.82 -19.19
CA HIS A 376 7.79 22.57 -20.55
C HIS A 376 8.37 23.58 -21.53
N GLN A 377 8.30 23.26 -22.82
CA GLN A 377 8.66 24.17 -23.89
C GLN A 377 7.71 23.99 -25.06
N CYS A 378 7.17 25.13 -25.52
CA CYS A 378 6.09 25.21 -26.52
C CYS A 378 4.78 24.56 -26.04
N GLY A 379 3.66 25.21 -26.36
CA GLY A 379 2.31 24.72 -26.06
C GLY A 379 1.96 24.58 -24.58
N GLU A 380 0.72 24.22 -24.31
CA GLU A 380 0.24 24.02 -22.95
C GLU A 380 0.48 22.58 -22.52
N VAL A 381 0.95 22.41 -21.28
CA VAL A 381 1.13 21.10 -20.65
C VAL A 381 0.36 21.06 -19.34
N TYR A 382 -0.28 19.93 -19.10
CA TYR A 382 -0.96 19.62 -17.86
C TYR A 382 -0.29 18.39 -17.26
N ALA A 383 -0.06 18.41 -15.94
CA ALA A 383 0.48 17.28 -15.23
C ALA A 383 -0.38 16.96 -14.00
N ASP A 384 -0.49 15.67 -13.69
CA ASP A 384 -1.29 15.17 -12.58
C ASP A 384 -0.65 13.91 -11.97
N ASN A 385 -1.14 13.49 -10.79
CA ASN A 385 -0.80 12.23 -10.13
C ASN A 385 0.73 11.99 -9.98
N VAL A 386 1.49 13.05 -9.67
CA VAL A 386 2.94 12.92 -9.50
C VAL A 386 3.22 12.12 -8.25
N ARG A 387 4.00 11.04 -8.37
CA ARG A 387 4.46 10.25 -7.24
C ARG A 387 5.90 9.76 -7.39
N THR A 388 6.54 9.49 -6.26
CA THR A 388 7.82 8.79 -6.23
C THR A 388 7.76 7.61 -5.26
N THR A 389 8.46 6.53 -5.59
CA THR A 389 8.55 5.31 -4.76
C THR A 389 9.98 4.80 -4.71
N PHE A 390 10.29 3.95 -3.72
CA PHE A 390 11.60 3.30 -3.64
C PHE A 390 11.78 2.21 -4.70
N LYS A 391 13.02 1.94 -5.08
CA LYS A 391 13.34 0.84 -5.98
C LYS A 391 13.08 -0.52 -5.32
N ARG A 392 12.86 -1.55 -6.14
CA ARG A 392 12.47 -2.91 -5.69
C ARG A 392 13.51 -3.64 -4.84
N ASP A 393 14.78 -3.28 -4.95
CA ASP A 393 15.86 -3.87 -4.16
C ASP A 393 16.55 -2.80 -3.31
N HIS A 394 15.74 -1.90 -2.74
CA HIS A 394 16.18 -0.91 -1.76
C HIS A 394 16.87 -1.59 -0.58
N GLY A 395 18.02 -1.05 -0.18
CA GLY A 395 18.71 -1.38 1.05
C GLY A 395 18.71 -0.16 1.96
N PHE A 396 18.46 -0.36 3.25
CA PHE A 396 18.42 0.73 4.21
C PHE A 396 19.84 1.08 4.66
N GLN A 397 20.06 2.33 5.05
CA GLN A 397 21.26 2.66 5.80
C GLN A 397 21.26 1.91 7.13
N ASP A 398 22.44 1.76 7.74
CA ASP A 398 22.51 1.19 9.08
C ASP A 398 21.88 2.17 10.07
N PHE A 399 20.80 1.73 10.69
CA PHE A 399 20.11 2.45 11.76
C PHE A 399 20.04 1.62 13.05
N LEU A 400 20.78 0.52 13.15
CA LEU A 400 20.87 -0.20 14.42
C LEU A 400 21.76 0.57 15.40
N SER A 401 21.37 0.59 16.67
CA SER A 401 22.27 1.01 17.73
C SER A 401 23.41 0.01 17.90
N SER A 402 24.57 0.47 18.38
CA SER A 402 25.74 -0.40 18.59
C SER A 402 25.54 -1.52 19.62
N SER A 403 24.50 -1.41 20.45
CA SER A 403 24.14 -2.38 21.49
C SER A 403 23.01 -3.33 21.08
N GLU A 404 22.30 -3.03 19.99
CA GLU A 404 21.17 -3.83 19.54
C GLU A 404 21.62 -5.13 18.90
N ASN A 405 21.18 -6.24 19.50
CA ASN A 405 21.51 -7.57 19.05
C ASN A 405 20.25 -8.44 19.06
N VAL A 406 19.23 -8.03 18.31
CA VAL A 406 17.94 -8.72 18.27
C VAL A 406 17.93 -9.77 17.16
N THR A 407 17.33 -10.92 17.43
CA THR A 407 17.05 -11.98 16.45
C THR A 407 15.64 -12.54 16.66
N GLN A 408 15.19 -13.39 15.75
CA GLN A 408 13.88 -14.05 15.85
C GLN A 408 13.94 -15.28 16.79
N LEU A 409 12.91 -15.46 17.63
CA LEU A 409 12.84 -16.41 18.75
C LEU A 409 13.09 -17.89 18.37
N ASN A 410 12.87 -18.30 17.13
CA ASN A 410 13.09 -19.66 16.62
C ASN A 410 13.91 -19.69 15.33
N ASP A 411 14.67 -18.63 15.05
CA ASP A 411 15.41 -18.46 13.79
C ASP A 411 14.49 -18.52 12.54
N ASP A 412 13.21 -18.18 12.71
CA ASP A 412 12.19 -18.17 11.67
C ASP A 412 12.46 -16.99 10.70
N GLN A 413 13.19 -17.28 9.64
CA GLN A 413 13.64 -16.27 8.67
C GLN A 413 12.47 -15.59 7.95
N GLU A 414 11.32 -16.25 7.87
CA GLU A 414 10.08 -15.72 7.29
C GLU A 414 9.51 -14.53 8.07
N LYS A 415 9.87 -14.43 9.35
CA LYS A 415 9.44 -13.39 10.28
C LYS A 415 10.48 -12.28 10.47
N ILE A 416 11.62 -12.39 9.82
CA ILE A 416 12.65 -11.36 9.82
C ILE A 416 12.44 -10.50 8.59
N LEU A 417 12.14 -9.21 8.78
CA LEU A 417 11.90 -8.30 7.68
C LEU A 417 13.20 -7.66 7.18
N LEU A 418 13.96 -7.08 8.10
CA LEU A 418 15.23 -6.39 7.83
C LEU A 418 16.34 -7.04 8.64
N VAL A 419 17.44 -7.39 7.97
CA VAL A 419 18.54 -8.14 8.60
C VAL A 419 19.89 -7.76 8.01
N GLN A 420 20.85 -7.51 8.88
CA GLN A 420 22.24 -7.34 8.50
C GLN A 420 22.87 -8.67 8.07
N ASP A 421 23.99 -8.60 7.36
CA ASP A 421 24.80 -9.77 7.02
C ASP A 421 25.39 -10.47 8.27
N SER A 422 25.48 -9.77 9.39
CA SER A 422 25.80 -10.32 10.72
C SER A 422 24.71 -11.25 11.28
N GLY A 423 23.49 -11.17 10.75
CA GLY A 423 22.29 -11.86 11.26
C GLY A 423 21.51 -11.06 12.31
N VAL A 424 21.96 -9.85 12.68
CA VAL A 424 21.18 -8.96 13.56
C VAL A 424 19.99 -8.40 12.79
N SER A 425 18.80 -8.54 13.39
CA SER A 425 17.55 -8.05 12.81
C SER A 425 17.32 -6.60 13.21
N ALA A 426 16.94 -5.76 12.25
CA ALA A 426 16.49 -4.39 12.49
C ALA A 426 14.97 -4.25 12.47
N SER A 427 14.28 -5.24 11.89
CA SER A 427 12.83 -5.34 11.95
C SER A 427 12.40 -6.79 11.85
N ALA A 428 11.38 -7.13 12.63
CA ALA A 428 10.76 -8.44 12.61
C ALA A 428 9.25 -8.31 12.75
N ILE A 429 8.54 -9.31 12.23
CA ILE A 429 7.10 -9.35 12.21
C ILE A 429 6.60 -10.70 12.73
N ASN A 430 5.40 -10.70 13.29
CA ASN A 430 4.69 -11.92 13.63
C ASN A 430 3.23 -11.78 13.22
N TYR A 431 2.66 -12.87 12.75
CA TYR A 431 1.30 -12.90 12.24
C TYR A 431 0.63 -14.19 12.68
N HIS A 432 -0.70 -14.25 12.59
CA HIS A 432 -1.51 -15.34 13.15
C HIS A 432 -1.29 -15.54 14.66
N VAL A 433 -0.99 -14.46 15.37
CA VAL A 433 -0.59 -14.46 16.79
C VAL A 433 -1.69 -15.00 17.70
N GLN A 434 -2.96 -14.80 17.35
CA GLN A 434 -4.13 -15.28 18.11
C GLN A 434 -5.14 -15.98 17.20
N ASN A 435 -5.21 -17.32 17.28
CA ASN A 435 -6.18 -18.15 16.53
C ASN A 435 -6.18 -17.89 15.01
N GLY A 436 -5.01 -17.72 14.41
CA GLY A 436 -4.91 -17.41 12.98
C GLY A 436 -5.15 -15.94 12.63
N LYS A 437 -5.26 -15.04 13.62
CA LYS A 437 -5.47 -13.61 13.43
C LYS A 437 -4.46 -12.77 14.19
N GLY A 438 -4.40 -11.48 13.83
CA GLY A 438 -3.61 -10.49 14.53
C GLY A 438 -2.16 -10.48 14.08
N ARG A 439 -1.57 -9.28 14.11
CA ARG A 439 -0.25 -8.98 13.56
C ARG A 439 0.53 -8.16 14.58
N THR A 440 1.81 -8.42 14.69
CA THR A 440 2.75 -7.61 15.48
C THR A 440 3.97 -7.30 14.62
N ALA A 441 4.52 -6.12 14.77
CA ALA A 441 5.73 -5.70 14.10
C ALA A 441 6.61 -4.97 15.08
N TRP A 442 7.90 -5.26 15.04
CA TRP A 442 8.92 -4.51 15.73
C TRP A 442 9.89 -3.90 14.73
N LEU A 443 10.33 -2.68 15.02
CA LEU A 443 11.38 -1.95 14.34
C LEU A 443 12.36 -1.41 15.38
N SER A 444 13.65 -1.51 15.12
CA SER A 444 14.68 -0.84 15.91
C SER A 444 14.41 0.67 15.95
N GLY A 445 14.57 1.28 17.12
CA GLY A 445 14.44 2.74 17.29
C GLY A 445 15.77 3.47 17.04
N GLY A 446 16.81 2.76 16.63
CA GLY A 446 18.18 3.24 16.65
C GLY A 446 18.46 4.25 15.55
N GLY A 447 19.46 5.09 15.79
CA GLY A 447 19.89 6.11 14.81
C GLY A 447 18.95 7.32 14.73
N ASP A 448 19.12 8.14 13.69
CA ASP A 448 18.19 9.24 13.41
C ASP A 448 16.95 8.65 12.70
N THR A 449 15.81 8.60 13.40
CA THR A 449 14.49 8.20 12.86
C THR A 449 13.96 9.10 11.73
N ASP A 450 14.67 10.20 11.48
CA ASP A 450 14.33 11.25 10.53
C ASP A 450 14.56 10.90 9.05
N THR A 451 15.07 9.70 8.74
CA THR A 451 15.26 9.29 7.35
C THR A 451 13.94 8.92 6.68
N GLU A 452 13.69 9.42 5.46
CA GLU A 452 12.46 9.12 4.72
C GLU A 452 12.25 7.62 4.47
N GLU A 453 13.33 6.84 4.38
CA GLU A 453 13.24 5.38 4.26
C GLU A 453 12.62 4.72 5.50
N GLN A 454 12.98 5.16 6.70
CA GLN A 454 12.38 4.64 7.94
C GLN A 454 10.92 5.08 8.07
N LYS A 455 10.59 6.33 7.73
CA LYS A 455 9.20 6.83 7.77
C LYS A 455 8.28 5.98 6.89
N ILE A 456 8.70 5.69 5.65
CA ILE A 456 7.92 4.84 4.73
C ILE A 456 7.86 3.38 5.20
N LEU A 457 8.92 2.87 5.84
CA LEU A 457 8.88 1.55 6.46
C LEU A 457 7.87 1.49 7.60
N ILE A 458 7.86 2.47 8.51
CA ILE A 458 6.89 2.57 9.61
C ILE A 458 5.46 2.64 9.05
N LYS A 459 5.23 3.51 8.05
CA LYS A 459 3.95 3.61 7.34
C LYS A 459 3.53 2.27 6.74
N SER A 460 4.46 1.53 6.14
CA SER A 460 4.22 0.19 5.57
C SER A 460 3.90 -0.85 6.64
N LEU A 461 4.57 -0.80 7.80
CA LEU A 461 4.31 -1.68 8.93
C LEU A 461 2.93 -1.42 9.53
N ILE A 462 2.53 -0.15 9.67
CA ILE A 462 1.19 0.23 10.15
C ILE A 462 0.12 -0.27 9.17
N VAL A 463 0.30 -0.02 7.87
CA VAL A 463 -0.64 -0.50 6.83
C VAL A 463 -0.78 -2.02 6.86
N TRP A 464 0.32 -2.75 7.01
CA TRP A 464 0.30 -4.20 7.14
C TRP A 464 -0.34 -4.67 8.43
N ALA A 465 0.02 -4.07 9.56
CA ALA A 465 -0.47 -4.45 10.88
C ALA A 465 -1.98 -4.19 11.02
N ALA A 466 -2.51 -3.15 10.35
CA ALA A 466 -3.93 -2.83 10.32
C ALA A 466 -4.80 -4.00 9.84
N GLY A 467 -4.21 -4.94 9.11
CA GLY A 467 -4.86 -6.14 8.61
C GLY A 467 -5.56 -5.97 7.28
N ASP A 468 -6.10 -7.07 6.77
CA ASP A 468 -6.49 -7.20 5.37
C ASP A 468 -8.00 -7.40 5.16
N THR A 469 -8.80 -7.21 6.22
CA THR A 469 -10.25 -7.32 6.18
C THR A 469 -10.92 -5.98 6.46
N HIS A 470 -11.91 -5.60 5.64
CA HIS A 470 -12.71 -4.40 5.81
C HIS A 470 -14.20 -4.72 5.66
N ASP A 471 -14.97 -4.46 6.71
CA ASP A 471 -16.41 -4.61 6.70
C ASP A 471 -17.08 -3.36 6.10
N VAL A 472 -17.37 -3.39 4.81
CA VAL A 472 -18.07 -2.32 4.08
C VAL A 472 -19.50 -2.17 4.61
N LEU A 473 -20.21 -3.30 4.78
CA LEU A 473 -21.56 -3.33 5.30
C LEU A 473 -21.61 -4.27 6.50
N ARG A 474 -21.74 -3.72 7.70
CA ARG A 474 -21.83 -4.50 8.94
C ARG A 474 -23.25 -5.04 9.15
N GLY A 475 -23.34 -6.29 9.56
CA GLY A 475 -24.60 -6.94 9.92
C GLY A 475 -24.38 -8.33 10.50
N GLU A 476 -25.12 -8.65 11.56
CA GLU A 476 -25.15 -9.99 12.15
C GLU A 476 -26.22 -10.83 11.45
N ILE A 477 -25.80 -11.94 10.86
CA ILE A 477 -26.69 -12.88 10.18
C ILE A 477 -26.59 -14.22 10.90
N SER A 478 -27.72 -14.73 11.38
CA SER A 478 -27.77 -16.08 11.93
C SER A 478 -27.68 -17.09 10.78
N ARG A 479 -26.57 -17.84 10.71
CA ARG A 479 -26.27 -18.83 9.65
C ARG A 479 -26.19 -18.20 8.25
N PRO A 480 -25.18 -17.37 7.97
CA PRO A 480 -25.03 -16.74 6.68
C PRO A 480 -24.70 -17.75 5.58
N VAL A 481 -25.24 -17.52 4.38
CA VAL A 481 -24.73 -18.09 3.14
C VAL A 481 -23.62 -17.16 2.64
N LEU A 482 -22.40 -17.69 2.52
CA LEU A 482 -21.23 -16.95 2.04
C LEU A 482 -21.10 -17.07 0.52
N ILE A 483 -20.95 -15.93 -0.15
CA ILE A 483 -20.87 -15.80 -1.60
C ILE A 483 -19.58 -15.04 -1.92
N PRO A 484 -18.46 -15.75 -2.15
CA PRO A 484 -17.19 -15.12 -2.49
C PRO A 484 -17.14 -14.75 -3.98
N PHE A 485 -16.53 -13.61 -4.26
CA PHE A 485 -16.17 -13.13 -5.60
C PHE A 485 -14.75 -12.58 -5.55
N TYR A 486 -13.98 -12.72 -6.63
CA TYR A 486 -12.59 -12.31 -6.68
C TYR A 486 -12.40 -11.25 -7.76
N LYS A 487 -11.68 -10.18 -7.43
CA LYS A 487 -11.32 -9.08 -8.31
C LYS A 487 -9.83 -8.79 -8.18
N THR A 488 -9.18 -8.46 -9.29
CA THR A 488 -7.76 -8.10 -9.30
C THR A 488 -7.62 -6.64 -9.69
N TYR A 489 -6.94 -5.87 -8.84
CA TYR A 489 -6.48 -4.52 -9.14
C TYR A 489 -4.98 -4.58 -9.45
N SER A 490 -4.49 -3.77 -10.39
CA SER A 490 -3.08 -3.81 -10.77
C SER A 490 -2.58 -2.51 -11.42
N LYS A 491 -3.27 -1.39 -11.19
CA LYS A 491 -2.86 -0.09 -11.77
C LYS A 491 -1.51 0.33 -11.17
N ASP A 492 -1.42 0.28 -9.85
CA ASP A 492 -0.22 0.69 -9.11
C ASP A 492 0.46 -0.51 -8.46
N MET A 493 -0.36 -1.37 -7.84
CA MET A 493 0.08 -2.51 -7.08
C MET A 493 -0.85 -3.68 -7.37
N LEU A 494 -0.32 -4.84 -7.75
CA LEU A 494 -1.16 -6.05 -7.92
C LEU A 494 -1.91 -6.33 -6.62
N GLN A 495 -3.21 -6.54 -6.65
CA GLN A 495 -4.02 -6.71 -5.46
C GLN A 495 -5.20 -7.63 -5.76
N GLU A 496 -5.17 -8.84 -5.21
CA GLU A 496 -6.26 -9.81 -5.37
C GLU A 496 -7.25 -9.67 -4.21
N VAL A 497 -8.38 -9.06 -4.50
CA VAL A 497 -9.42 -8.74 -3.53
C VAL A 497 -10.49 -9.82 -3.54
N ARG A 498 -10.82 -10.32 -2.35
CA ARG A 498 -11.90 -11.28 -2.17
C ARG A 498 -13.09 -10.59 -1.54
N ILE A 499 -14.11 -10.35 -2.35
CA ILE A 499 -15.38 -9.77 -1.95
C ILE A 499 -16.25 -10.89 -1.37
N VAL A 500 -16.62 -10.81 -0.10
CA VAL A 500 -17.44 -11.82 0.58
C VAL A 500 -18.77 -11.20 0.98
N LEU A 501 -19.80 -11.52 0.20
CA LEU A 501 -21.18 -11.20 0.53
C LEU A 501 -21.74 -12.31 1.41
N SER A 502 -22.20 -11.96 2.61
CA SER A 502 -22.98 -12.88 3.45
C SER A 502 -24.45 -12.51 3.38
N MET A 503 -25.31 -13.50 3.19
CA MET A 503 -26.76 -13.27 3.09
C MET A 503 -27.54 -14.27 3.95
N GLY A 504 -28.72 -13.86 4.39
CA GLY A 504 -29.65 -14.72 5.13
C GLY A 504 -31.08 -14.20 5.06
N TYR A 505 -32.04 -15.05 5.43
CA TYR A 505 -33.43 -14.62 5.58
C TYR A 505 -33.67 -13.99 6.96
N LEU A 506 -34.49 -12.95 7.01
CA LEU A 506 -35.13 -12.49 8.24
C LEU A 506 -36.14 -13.58 8.67
N TYR A 507 -35.83 -14.28 9.76
CA TYR A 507 -36.72 -15.28 10.36
C TYR A 507 -37.53 -14.72 11.52
#